data_AF-W9Y9L4-F1
#
_entry.id   AF-W9Y9L4-F1
#
_cell.length_a   1.000
_cell.length_b   1.000
_cell.length_c   1.000
_cell.angle_alpha   90.00
_cell.angle_beta   90.00
_cell.angle_gamma   90.00
#
_symmetry.space_group_name_H-M   'P 1'
#
loop_
_entity.id
_entity.type
_entity.pdbx_description
1 polymer ?
#
loop_
_entity_poly.entity_id
_entity_poly.type
_entity_poly.pdbx_seq_one_letter_code
_entity_poly.pdbx_strand_id
1 'polypeptide(L)'
;MPAASGFARVLREAAPSLAKRFFDCSSRRHSSILSQAQHVSSRTKRRAVETRHLTTSPKIPIRRTQVSITCFRNSQANARQDTISRFGRAFSVSTRSRISQANTRDGPIDAAKESGSEGTGKSKSRKSTLPDTSSNTVAYWLLGSAASVFGIVVFGGLTRLTESGLSITEWKPVTGSLPPMSEEDWEAEFAKYRSSPEFHLLNSRMTLEEFKSIYWMEWIHRLWGRFIGISFVLPAVYFVARKQVSRSMAWRLFGIAGLIGFQGFIGWWMVKSGLKDDLFAPGSHPRVSQYRLTAHLGTAFICYLAMLWSGLDILRTNKLLRSSKDVAEASLNALRNPALKPFKRSVALLAGLVFLTAMSGGLVAGLDAGLIYNEFPYMGLGLTPPKSELWDSFYSRAPDRSDLWWRNMLENPSLVQLDHRILATTTFTAVMALWTYARSGALQKVLPAAAKRGVHGVVGFVWLQVILGISTLLYLVPTGLASAHQAGSLALLTWTVVLGSRVWFPGQAARILAQRMQQNVGGAAFGQAGGSTVLSQAGGVHAANANGATVLAASVMPAVTALGLMLSMNAEESLRVQLRARREEKPGKPAPERTEEA
;
A
#
# COMPACT_ATOMS: atom_id res chain seq x y z
N MET A 1 -13.62 11.36 -35.62
CA MET A 1 -12.78 10.78 -34.55
C MET A 1 -13.43 11.10 -33.21
N PRO A 2 -13.48 10.15 -32.25
CA PRO A 2 -12.32 10.00 -31.37
C PRO A 2 -11.86 8.55 -31.16
N ALA A 3 -10.55 8.44 -31.01
CA ALA A 3 -9.80 7.28 -30.60
C ALA A 3 -9.99 7.04 -29.10
N ALA A 4 -10.70 5.97 -28.75
CA ALA A 4 -10.75 5.39 -27.41
C ALA A 4 -11.10 3.89 -27.54
N SER A 5 -10.31 3.11 -28.26
CA SER A 5 -10.56 1.66 -28.38
C SER A 5 -9.34 0.79 -28.68
N GLY A 6 -8.12 1.29 -28.50
CA GLY A 6 -6.91 0.44 -28.56
C GLY A 6 -6.83 -0.47 -27.33
N PHE A 7 -6.79 0.14 -26.15
CA PHE A 7 -6.57 -0.55 -24.88
C PHE A 7 -7.70 -1.55 -24.51
N ALA A 8 -8.96 -1.17 -24.74
CA ALA A 8 -10.12 -2.01 -24.42
C ALA A 8 -10.34 -3.19 -25.39
N ARG A 9 -9.74 -3.12 -26.58
CA ARG A 9 -9.76 -4.19 -27.58
C ARG A 9 -8.63 -5.19 -27.33
N VAL A 10 -7.43 -4.69 -27.02
CA VAL A 10 -6.27 -5.51 -26.62
C VAL A 10 -6.55 -6.33 -25.36
N LEU A 11 -7.21 -5.75 -24.34
CA LEU A 11 -7.64 -6.50 -23.15
C LEU A 11 -8.70 -7.59 -23.43
N ARG A 12 -9.45 -7.45 -24.53
CA ARG A 12 -10.52 -8.38 -24.91
C ARG A 12 -9.98 -9.55 -25.75
N GLU A 13 -8.91 -9.30 -26.51
CA GLU A 13 -8.23 -10.28 -27.34
C GLU A 13 -7.18 -11.09 -26.55
N ALA A 14 -6.52 -10.50 -25.55
CA ALA A 14 -5.43 -11.16 -24.82
C ALA A 14 -5.87 -12.14 -23.69
N ALA A 15 -7.15 -12.16 -23.29
CA ALA A 15 -7.59 -13.01 -22.18
C ALA A 15 -9.10 -13.36 -22.22
N PRO A 16 -9.56 -14.23 -23.13
CA PRO A 16 -10.98 -14.56 -23.28
C PRO A 16 -11.61 -15.21 -22.01
N SER A 17 -10.80 -15.80 -21.13
CA SER A 17 -11.25 -16.43 -19.88
C SER A 17 -11.41 -15.46 -18.69
N LEU A 18 -10.67 -14.34 -18.67
CA LEU A 18 -10.69 -13.34 -17.59
C LEU A 18 -11.80 -12.29 -17.78
N ALA A 19 -12.06 -11.86 -19.02
CA ALA A 19 -13.08 -10.83 -19.29
C ALA A 19 -14.52 -11.33 -19.12
N LYS A 20 -14.78 -12.63 -19.42
CA LYS A 20 -16.13 -13.20 -19.40
C LYS A 20 -16.73 -13.31 -17.99
N ARG A 21 -15.90 -13.46 -16.95
CA ARG A 21 -16.36 -13.53 -15.55
C ARG A 21 -16.45 -12.16 -14.87
N PHE A 22 -15.65 -11.19 -15.29
CA PHE A 22 -15.57 -9.88 -14.63
C PHE A 22 -16.68 -8.90 -15.10
N PHE A 23 -17.16 -9.01 -16.34
CA PHE A 23 -18.14 -8.06 -16.89
C PHE A 23 -19.60 -8.53 -16.89
N ASP A 24 -19.88 -9.85 -16.79
CA ASP A 24 -21.26 -10.37 -16.76
C ASP A 24 -22.00 -10.08 -15.44
N CYS A 25 -21.30 -9.65 -14.38
CA CYS A 25 -21.93 -9.25 -13.12
C CYS A 25 -22.37 -7.77 -13.10
N SER A 26 -21.94 -6.96 -14.09
CA SER A 26 -22.24 -5.52 -14.14
C SER A 26 -23.49 -5.17 -14.96
N SER A 27 -24.10 -6.12 -15.67
CA SER A 27 -25.22 -5.84 -16.60
C SER A 27 -26.62 -6.21 -16.07
N ARG A 28 -26.78 -6.49 -14.77
CA ARG A 28 -28.12 -6.66 -14.17
C ARG A 28 -28.28 -5.83 -12.91
N ARG A 29 -28.65 -4.55 -13.11
CA ARG A 29 -29.66 -3.81 -12.32
C ARG A 29 -29.64 -2.32 -12.72
N HIS A 30 -30.69 -1.85 -13.39
CA HIS A 30 -31.38 -0.58 -13.06
C HIS A 30 -32.61 -0.39 -13.96
N SER A 31 -33.76 -0.82 -13.45
CA SER A 31 -35.13 -0.37 -13.76
C SER A 31 -35.99 -1.05 -12.69
N SER A 32 -36.65 -0.39 -11.75
CA SER A 32 -37.53 0.77 -11.88
C SER A 32 -37.86 1.36 -10.49
N ILE A 33 -38.24 2.64 -10.43
CA ILE A 33 -39.00 3.26 -9.33
C ILE A 33 -40.11 4.11 -9.97
N LEU A 34 -41.25 4.22 -9.25
CA LEU A 34 -42.52 4.95 -9.46
C LEU A 34 -43.63 4.01 -9.99
N SER A 35 -44.84 3.92 -9.42
CA SER A 35 -45.59 4.85 -8.56
C SER A 35 -46.73 4.14 -7.78
N GLN A 36 -46.95 4.60 -6.55
CA GLN A 36 -48.16 4.74 -5.71
C GLN A 36 -49.52 4.06 -6.02
N ALA A 37 -50.07 3.54 -4.90
CA ALA A 37 -51.39 3.82 -4.29
C ALA A 37 -52.61 2.89 -4.54
N GLN A 38 -52.95 2.23 -3.42
CA GLN A 38 -54.28 2.07 -2.80
C GLN A 38 -55.28 1.00 -3.30
N HIS A 39 -55.81 0.31 -2.27
CA HIS A 39 -57.19 -0.13 -2.02
C HIS A 39 -57.54 -1.65 -2.03
N VAL A 40 -58.01 -2.07 -0.85
CA VAL A 40 -59.03 -3.10 -0.51
C VAL A 40 -58.63 -4.59 -0.40
N SER A 41 -58.51 -5.01 0.87
CA SER A 41 -59.23 -6.08 1.60
C SER A 41 -59.77 -7.35 0.92
N SER A 42 -59.62 -8.44 1.70
CA SER A 42 -60.43 -9.68 1.79
C SER A 42 -60.04 -10.86 0.87
N ARG A 43 -59.52 -11.97 1.41
CA ARG A 43 -60.12 -13.11 2.15
C ARG A 43 -60.63 -14.24 1.22
N THR A 44 -59.99 -15.41 1.37
CA THR A 44 -60.56 -16.78 1.24
C THR A 44 -60.95 -17.31 -0.16
N LYS A 45 -60.33 -18.42 -0.62
CA LYS A 45 -60.88 -19.80 -0.55
C LYS A 45 -60.01 -20.82 -1.31
N ARG A 46 -60.17 -22.07 -0.86
CA ARG A 46 -59.51 -23.33 -1.22
C ARG A 46 -60.01 -23.95 -2.53
N ARG A 47 -59.32 -25.04 -2.92
CA ARG A 47 -59.69 -26.19 -3.80
C ARG A 47 -59.65 -25.90 -5.30
N ALA A 48 -59.43 -26.85 -6.19
CA ALA A 48 -58.83 -28.19 -6.22
C ALA A 48 -58.89 -28.61 -7.71
N VAL A 49 -57.89 -29.38 -8.15
CA VAL A 49 -57.93 -30.45 -9.16
C VAL A 49 -59.12 -30.50 -10.13
N GLU A 50 -58.87 -30.37 -11.45
CA GLU A 50 -59.32 -31.38 -12.43
C GLU A 50 -58.58 -31.26 -13.78
N THR A 51 -58.20 -32.43 -14.28
CA THR A 51 -57.62 -32.79 -15.58
C THR A 51 -58.60 -32.63 -16.75
N ARG A 52 -58.11 -32.31 -17.95
CA ARG A 52 -58.50 -32.97 -19.22
C ARG A 52 -57.60 -32.59 -20.40
N HIS A 53 -57.15 -33.63 -21.11
CA HIS A 53 -56.56 -33.61 -22.44
C HIS A 53 -57.57 -33.14 -23.50
N LEU A 54 -57.09 -32.50 -24.57
CA LEU A 54 -57.35 -32.92 -25.95
C LEU A 54 -56.53 -32.10 -26.97
N THR A 55 -56.01 -32.86 -27.92
CA THR A 55 -55.30 -32.54 -29.16
C THR A 55 -56.07 -31.62 -30.10
N THR A 56 -55.36 -30.78 -30.88
CA THR A 56 -55.42 -30.73 -32.37
C THR A 56 -54.62 -29.53 -32.92
N SER A 57 -53.88 -29.78 -34.00
CA SER A 57 -53.23 -28.78 -34.87
C SER A 57 -54.29 -28.11 -35.78
N PRO A 58 -54.04 -26.90 -36.32
CA PRO A 58 -53.65 -26.84 -37.74
C PRO A 58 -52.70 -25.70 -38.14
N LYS A 59 -52.27 -25.77 -39.41
CA LYS A 59 -51.32 -24.91 -40.14
C LYS A 59 -51.95 -23.64 -40.78
N ILE A 60 -51.05 -22.81 -41.33
CA ILE A 60 -51.13 -21.87 -42.50
C ILE A 60 -51.65 -20.41 -42.24
N PRO A 61 -51.41 -19.37 -43.11
CA PRO A 61 -50.17 -18.67 -43.55
C PRO A 61 -50.14 -17.12 -43.33
N ILE A 62 -48.92 -16.57 -43.49
CA ILE A 62 -48.48 -15.33 -44.19
C ILE A 62 -49.55 -14.27 -44.58
N ARG A 63 -49.33 -13.02 -44.15
CA ARG A 63 -49.60 -11.81 -44.97
C ARG A 63 -48.61 -10.67 -44.70
N ARG A 64 -48.10 -10.11 -45.80
CA ARG A 64 -47.28 -8.90 -45.94
C ARG A 64 -48.06 -7.64 -45.54
N THR A 65 -47.35 -6.67 -44.97
CA THR A 65 -47.57 -5.24 -45.26
C THR A 65 -46.25 -4.48 -45.14
N GLN A 66 -45.70 -4.08 -46.28
CA GLN A 66 -44.88 -2.87 -46.40
C GLN A 66 -45.84 -1.67 -46.51
N VAL A 67 -45.40 -0.47 -46.11
CA VAL A 67 -45.31 0.72 -46.98
C VAL A 67 -44.80 1.94 -46.18
N SER A 68 -43.75 2.52 -46.77
CA SER A 68 -43.31 3.92 -46.87
C SER A 68 -43.34 4.88 -45.68
N ILE A 69 -42.16 5.46 -45.41
CA ILE A 69 -42.02 6.84 -44.91
C ILE A 69 -41.41 7.68 -46.03
N THR A 70 -42.11 8.76 -46.34
CA THR A 70 -41.87 9.76 -47.38
C THR A 70 -40.63 10.61 -47.06
N CYS A 71 -39.83 10.88 -48.10
CA CYS A 71 -38.81 11.92 -48.09
C CYS A 71 -39.44 13.33 -48.05
N PHE A 72 -38.84 14.24 -47.28
CA PHE A 72 -38.82 15.65 -47.62
C PHE A 72 -37.39 16.16 -47.50
N ARG A 73 -36.90 16.71 -48.61
CA ARG A 73 -35.58 17.31 -48.81
C ARG A 73 -35.79 18.68 -49.43
N ASN A 74 -35.22 19.70 -48.80
CA ASN A 74 -34.59 20.87 -49.43
C ASN A 74 -33.76 21.55 -48.32
N SER A 75 -32.43 21.67 -48.38
CA SER A 75 -31.56 22.27 -49.42
C SER A 75 -31.90 23.76 -49.59
N GLN A 76 -31.00 24.74 -49.47
CA GLN A 76 -29.57 24.73 -49.77
C GLN A 76 -28.89 26.04 -49.30
N ALA A 77 -27.59 25.95 -49.01
CA ALA A 77 -26.47 26.88 -49.39
C ALA A 77 -26.51 28.36 -48.95
N ASN A 78 -25.41 29.10 -48.80
CA ASN A 78 -23.93 29.01 -48.78
C ASN A 78 -23.50 30.46 -48.35
N ALA A 79 -22.31 30.85 -47.87
CA ALA A 79 -20.93 30.42 -48.12
C ALA A 79 -19.99 31.05 -47.07
N ARG A 80 -18.82 30.38 -46.85
CA ARG A 80 -17.41 30.87 -46.77
C ARG A 80 -17.09 32.18 -46.01
N GLN A 81 -16.00 32.40 -45.27
CA GLN A 81 -14.61 31.92 -45.16
C GLN A 81 -14.10 32.63 -43.86
N ASP A 82 -13.27 32.13 -42.94
CA ASP A 82 -11.82 31.91 -43.05
C ASP A 82 -11.25 31.41 -41.70
N THR A 83 -10.35 30.43 -41.81
CA THR A 83 -9.02 30.33 -41.17
C THR A 83 -8.82 30.79 -39.71
N ILE A 84 -8.63 29.84 -38.78
CA ILE A 84 -7.86 30.06 -37.53
C ILE A 84 -6.70 29.07 -37.49
N SER A 85 -5.53 29.59 -37.84
CA SER A 85 -4.23 29.14 -37.36
C SER A 85 -3.97 29.77 -35.99
N ARG A 86 -3.47 29.01 -35.02
CA ARG A 86 -2.63 29.46 -33.88
C ARG A 86 -2.38 28.29 -32.92
N PHE A 87 -1.19 27.72 -32.94
CA PHE A 87 -0.27 27.65 -31.79
C PHE A 87 1.04 27.00 -32.23
N GLY A 88 2.05 27.84 -32.48
CA GLY A 88 3.40 27.42 -32.81
C GLY A 88 4.34 28.62 -32.86
N ARG A 89 5.53 28.44 -32.27
CA ARG A 89 6.69 29.35 -32.06
C ARG A 89 6.61 30.19 -30.77
N ALA A 90 7.40 29.88 -29.74
CA ALA A 90 8.87 30.00 -29.60
C ALA A 90 9.31 31.46 -29.45
N PHE A 91 9.91 31.78 -28.28
CA PHE A 91 10.92 32.83 -28.16
C PHE A 91 11.97 32.45 -27.13
N SER A 92 13.21 32.47 -27.61
CA SER A 92 14.48 32.42 -26.89
C SER A 92 14.78 33.80 -26.30
N VAL A 93 15.32 33.89 -25.07
CA VAL A 93 16.19 35.00 -24.64
C VAL A 93 17.25 34.52 -23.65
N SER A 94 18.47 34.50 -24.16
CA SER A 94 19.79 34.88 -23.60
C SER A 94 20.03 34.88 -22.09
N THR A 95 21.02 34.07 -21.74
CA THR A 95 22.02 34.18 -20.68
C THR A 95 22.54 35.62 -20.44
N ARG A 96 22.70 36.02 -19.18
CA ARG A 96 23.68 37.04 -18.79
C ARG A 96 24.32 36.67 -17.44
N SER A 97 25.55 36.19 -17.55
CA SER A 97 26.52 36.05 -16.46
C SER A 97 26.98 37.44 -16.00
N ARG A 98 27.09 37.66 -14.69
CA ARG A 98 27.97 38.69 -14.11
C ARG A 98 28.98 38.02 -13.21
N ILE A 99 30.21 38.00 -13.70
CA ILE A 99 31.45 37.82 -12.97
C ILE A 99 31.69 39.12 -12.19
N SER A 100 32.03 39.02 -10.90
CA SER A 100 32.66 40.11 -10.15
C SER A 100 34.04 39.64 -9.75
N GLN A 101 35.05 40.23 -10.39
CA GLN A 101 36.45 40.12 -10.02
C GLN A 101 36.70 40.87 -8.71
N ALA A 102 37.62 40.30 -7.92
CA ALA A 102 38.26 40.92 -6.79
C ALA A 102 39.24 42.01 -7.27
N ASN A 103 39.37 43.10 -6.50
CA ASN A 103 40.55 43.93 -6.56
C ASN A 103 40.91 44.39 -5.15
N THR A 104 42.16 44.13 -4.78
CA THR A 104 42.86 44.58 -3.58
C THR A 104 43.63 45.86 -3.91
N ARG A 105 43.74 46.79 -2.93
CA ARG A 105 44.95 47.59 -2.60
C ARG A 105 44.65 48.70 -1.58
N ASP A 106 45.36 48.60 -0.46
CA ASP A 106 46.16 49.60 0.30
C ASP A 106 45.59 50.98 0.72
N GLY A 107 45.86 51.34 1.99
CA GLY A 107 45.39 52.51 2.77
C GLY A 107 46.06 53.87 2.46
N PRO A 108 46.14 54.89 3.38
CA PRO A 108 46.23 54.80 4.86
C PRO A 108 45.38 55.79 5.71
N ILE A 109 45.30 55.47 7.02
CA ILE A 109 45.28 56.30 8.26
C ILE A 109 44.31 57.51 8.36
N ASP A 110 43.37 57.44 9.32
CA ASP A 110 43.27 58.43 10.42
C ASP A 110 42.38 57.93 11.57
N ALA A 111 42.79 58.26 12.78
CA ALA A 111 42.28 57.76 14.06
C ALA A 111 41.24 58.70 14.68
N ALA A 112 40.19 58.15 15.31
CA ALA A 112 39.64 58.66 16.59
C ALA A 112 38.50 57.78 17.16
N LYS A 113 38.79 57.26 18.35
CA LYS A 113 37.96 56.97 19.53
C LYS A 113 36.40 56.98 19.49
N GLU A 114 35.91 55.94 20.16
CA GLU A 114 34.93 55.93 21.28
C GLU A 114 33.48 55.45 21.07
N SER A 115 33.16 54.46 21.92
CA SER A 115 31.88 54.17 22.59
C SER A 115 30.86 53.25 21.90
N GLY A 116 30.81 52.02 22.43
CA GLY A 116 29.62 51.37 22.97
C GLY A 116 28.31 51.44 22.17
N SER A 117 28.00 50.36 21.47
CA SER A 117 26.61 49.92 21.35
C SER A 117 26.56 48.40 21.21
N GLU A 118 26.06 47.73 22.24
CA GLU A 118 25.65 46.33 22.21
C GLU A 118 24.58 46.14 21.14
N GLY A 119 25.03 45.77 19.94
CA GLY A 119 24.16 45.26 18.89
C GLY A 119 23.61 43.91 19.31
N THR A 120 22.46 43.91 19.98
CA THR A 120 21.63 42.72 20.15
C THR A 120 21.32 42.14 18.76
N GLY A 121 22.10 41.12 18.38
CA GLY A 121 21.92 40.35 17.17
C GLY A 121 20.57 39.64 17.23
N LYS A 122 19.50 40.32 16.80
CA LYS A 122 18.23 39.68 16.41
C LYS A 122 18.57 38.71 15.29
N SER A 123 18.79 37.44 15.66
CA SER A 123 18.81 36.31 14.75
C SER A 123 17.52 36.35 13.92
N LYS A 124 17.60 36.90 12.71
CA LYS A 124 16.53 36.85 11.72
C LYS A 124 16.39 35.39 11.32
N SER A 125 15.56 34.66 12.06
CA SER A 125 15.08 33.33 11.70
C SER A 125 14.69 33.34 10.22
N ARG A 126 15.46 32.60 9.42
CA ARG A 126 15.32 32.52 7.97
C ARG A 126 13.93 31.96 7.66
N LYS A 127 12.98 32.83 7.30
CA LYS A 127 11.59 32.43 7.00
C LYS A 127 11.61 31.33 5.92
N SER A 128 11.07 30.16 6.28
CA SER A 128 10.85 29.05 5.35
C SER A 128 10.09 29.53 4.12
N THR A 129 10.59 29.24 2.93
CA THR A 129 9.96 29.63 1.65
C THR A 129 8.78 28.75 1.25
N LEU A 130 8.53 27.64 1.99
CA LEU A 130 7.41 26.71 1.79
C LEU A 130 6.23 27.04 2.72
N PRO A 131 4.98 26.74 2.30
CA PRO A 131 3.78 26.99 3.10
C PRO A 131 3.71 26.11 4.36
N ASP A 132 2.91 26.54 5.33
CA ASP A 132 2.67 25.80 6.58
C ASP A 132 1.80 24.55 6.38
N THR A 133 0.99 24.51 5.32
CA THR A 133 0.08 23.40 4.99
C THR A 133 0.25 22.96 3.53
N SER A 134 -0.26 21.77 3.22
CA SER A 134 -0.27 21.22 1.86
C SER A 134 -1.68 21.32 1.25
N SER A 135 -1.77 21.43 -0.07
CA SER A 135 -3.06 21.57 -0.77
C SER A 135 -3.89 20.28 -0.78
N ASN A 136 -5.22 20.41 -0.85
CA ASN A 136 -6.11 19.24 -0.99
C ASN A 136 -5.89 18.48 -2.31
N THR A 137 -5.43 19.16 -3.37
CA THR A 137 -5.09 18.53 -4.65
C THR A 137 -4.00 17.47 -4.47
N VAL A 138 -2.95 17.79 -3.71
CA VAL A 138 -1.89 16.83 -3.36
C VAL A 138 -2.47 15.65 -2.59
N ALA A 139 -3.43 15.89 -1.70
CA ALA A 139 -4.06 14.82 -0.93
C ALA A 139 -4.83 13.83 -1.81
N TYR A 140 -5.68 14.33 -2.73
CA TYR A 140 -6.42 13.45 -3.64
C TYR A 140 -5.50 12.72 -4.61
N TRP A 141 -4.44 13.36 -5.08
CA TRP A 141 -3.41 12.70 -5.90
C TRP A 141 -2.67 11.60 -5.13
N LEU A 142 -2.33 11.82 -3.85
CA LEU A 142 -1.75 10.78 -2.99
C LEU A 142 -2.70 9.60 -2.79
N LEU A 143 -3.99 9.86 -2.56
CA LEU A 143 -5.01 8.82 -2.42
C LEU A 143 -5.24 8.06 -3.75
N GLY A 144 -5.21 8.75 -4.89
CA GLY A 144 -5.26 8.13 -6.21
C GLY A 144 -4.03 7.27 -6.49
N SER A 145 -2.84 7.74 -6.10
CA SER A 145 -1.59 6.97 -6.20
C SER A 145 -1.64 5.73 -5.30
N ALA A 146 -2.15 5.86 -4.07
CA ALA A 146 -2.38 4.72 -3.17
C ALA A 146 -3.37 3.73 -3.81
N ALA A 147 -4.46 4.19 -4.41
CA ALA A 147 -5.40 3.30 -5.12
C ALA A 147 -4.73 2.56 -6.29
N SER A 148 -3.82 3.20 -7.02
CA SER A 148 -3.01 2.54 -8.05
C SER A 148 -2.08 1.48 -7.44
N VAL A 149 -1.43 1.76 -6.30
CA VAL A 149 -0.60 0.78 -5.58
C VAL A 149 -1.44 -0.40 -5.05
N PHE A 150 -2.67 -0.15 -4.58
CA PHE A 150 -3.61 -1.21 -4.22
C PHE A 150 -3.90 -2.10 -5.43
N GLY A 151 -4.18 -1.51 -6.59
CA GLY A 151 -4.45 -2.23 -7.83
C GLY A 151 -3.29 -3.13 -8.27
N ILE A 152 -2.06 -2.60 -8.30
CA ILE A 152 -0.89 -3.37 -8.69
C ILE A 152 -0.56 -4.49 -7.68
N VAL A 153 -0.85 -4.30 -6.38
CA VAL A 153 -0.72 -5.37 -5.37
C VAL A 153 -1.65 -6.53 -5.71
N VAL A 154 -2.93 -6.26 -5.98
CA VAL A 154 -3.91 -7.31 -6.35
C VAL A 154 -3.49 -8.01 -7.64
N PHE A 155 -3.09 -7.23 -8.65
CA PHE A 155 -2.64 -7.76 -9.93
C PHE A 155 -1.32 -8.56 -9.82
N GLY A 156 -0.39 -8.14 -8.96
CA GLY A 156 0.82 -8.88 -8.63
C GLY A 156 0.53 -10.20 -7.91
N GLY A 157 -0.48 -10.22 -7.04
CA GLY A 157 -1.00 -11.45 -6.46
C GLY A 157 -1.49 -12.44 -7.53
N LEU A 158 -2.26 -11.95 -8.52
CA LEU A 158 -2.67 -12.77 -9.67
C LEU A 158 -1.47 -13.25 -10.49
N THR A 159 -0.46 -12.41 -10.70
CA THR A 159 0.77 -12.75 -11.43
C THR A 159 1.51 -13.90 -10.72
N ARG A 160 1.58 -13.89 -9.39
CA ARG A 160 2.16 -15.01 -8.61
C ARG A 160 1.29 -16.27 -8.67
N LEU A 161 -0.04 -16.13 -8.48
CA LEU A 161 -0.97 -17.26 -8.41
C LEU A 161 -1.17 -17.97 -9.76
N THR A 162 -0.82 -17.29 -10.87
CA THR A 162 -0.79 -17.86 -12.23
C THR A 162 0.61 -18.27 -12.65
N GLU A 163 1.58 -18.22 -11.73
CA GLU A 163 2.99 -18.55 -11.96
C GLU A 163 3.65 -17.76 -13.11
N SER A 164 3.10 -16.60 -13.43
CA SER A 164 3.60 -15.76 -14.53
C SER A 164 4.80 -14.89 -14.16
N GLY A 165 5.18 -14.82 -12.88
CA GLY A 165 6.16 -13.86 -12.37
C GLY A 165 7.63 -14.05 -12.81
N LEU A 166 7.91 -15.06 -13.64
CA LEU A 166 9.25 -15.40 -14.17
C LEU A 166 9.23 -15.67 -15.68
N SER A 167 8.12 -15.37 -16.36
CA SER A 167 7.99 -15.50 -17.82
C SER A 167 8.92 -14.57 -18.61
N ILE A 168 9.30 -13.42 -18.03
CA ILE A 168 10.21 -12.42 -18.61
C ILE A 168 11.56 -12.50 -17.89
N THR A 169 12.48 -13.27 -18.45
CA THR A 169 13.80 -13.55 -17.86
C THR A 169 14.75 -12.36 -17.93
N GLU A 170 14.51 -11.42 -18.84
CA GLU A 170 15.35 -10.24 -19.02
C GLU A 170 14.86 -9.03 -18.22
N TRP A 171 15.81 -8.24 -17.71
CA TRP A 171 15.51 -6.96 -17.10
C TRP A 171 15.88 -5.82 -18.04
N LYS A 172 14.88 -5.33 -18.78
CA LYS A 172 14.97 -4.17 -19.68
C LYS A 172 14.09 -3.03 -19.16
N PRO A 173 14.59 -2.12 -18.32
CA PRO A 173 13.77 -1.09 -17.67
C PRO A 173 13.05 -0.14 -18.63
N VAL A 174 13.72 0.22 -19.74
CA VAL A 174 13.21 1.20 -20.72
C VAL A 174 12.64 0.48 -21.95
N THR A 175 13.48 -0.30 -22.66
CA THR A 175 13.11 -0.96 -23.93
C THR A 175 12.07 -2.07 -23.74
N GLY A 176 12.03 -2.73 -22.58
CA GLY A 176 10.99 -3.71 -22.23
C GLY A 176 9.63 -3.10 -21.87
N SER A 177 9.39 -1.84 -22.23
CA SER A 177 8.07 -1.19 -22.12
C SER A 177 7.20 -1.41 -23.35
N LEU A 178 7.80 -1.86 -24.46
CA LEU A 178 7.06 -2.36 -25.63
C LEU A 178 6.96 -3.88 -25.52
N PRO A 179 5.79 -4.49 -25.79
CA PRO A 179 5.67 -5.93 -25.87
C PRO A 179 6.25 -6.44 -27.19
N PRO A 180 6.45 -7.76 -27.37
CA PRO A 180 6.79 -8.35 -28.66
C PRO A 180 5.72 -7.97 -29.70
N MET A 181 6.15 -7.46 -30.86
CA MET A 181 5.24 -6.89 -31.87
C MET A 181 5.13 -7.77 -33.13
N SER A 182 6.08 -8.68 -33.34
CA SER A 182 6.11 -9.64 -34.44
C SER A 182 6.10 -11.09 -33.92
N GLU A 183 5.77 -12.05 -34.79
CA GLU A 183 5.82 -13.48 -34.44
C GLU A 183 7.25 -13.93 -34.13
N GLU A 184 8.24 -13.37 -34.83
CA GLU A 184 9.66 -13.63 -34.58
C GLU A 184 10.09 -13.15 -33.17
N ASP A 185 9.62 -11.98 -32.74
CA ASP A 185 9.88 -11.49 -31.38
C ASP A 185 9.27 -12.41 -30.31
N TRP A 186 8.07 -12.93 -30.57
CA TRP A 186 7.38 -13.86 -29.67
C TRP A 186 8.13 -15.18 -29.54
N GLU A 187 8.59 -15.75 -30.66
CA GLU A 187 9.40 -16.97 -30.65
C GLU A 187 10.75 -16.74 -29.97
N ALA A 188 11.37 -15.57 -30.14
CA ALA A 188 12.63 -15.23 -29.46
C ALA A 188 12.47 -15.17 -27.93
N GLU A 189 11.40 -14.53 -27.43
CA GLU A 189 11.11 -14.50 -25.99
C GLU A 189 10.71 -15.88 -25.46
N PHE A 190 9.95 -16.66 -26.23
CA PHE A 190 9.59 -18.02 -25.85
C PHE A 190 10.81 -18.95 -25.84
N ALA A 191 11.77 -18.79 -26.76
CA ALA A 191 13.02 -19.53 -26.76
C ALA A 191 13.84 -19.25 -25.48
N LYS A 192 13.88 -18.00 -25.02
CA LYS A 192 14.49 -17.65 -23.72
C LYS A 192 13.77 -18.34 -22.56
N TYR A 193 12.44 -18.32 -22.56
CA TYR A 193 11.67 -19.02 -21.52
C TYR A 193 11.89 -20.54 -21.57
N ARG A 194 11.97 -21.14 -22.75
CA ARG A 194 12.27 -22.57 -22.94
C ARG A 194 13.63 -22.99 -22.41
N SER A 195 14.61 -22.07 -22.39
CA SER A 195 15.92 -22.30 -21.78
C SER A 195 15.92 -22.15 -20.26
N SER A 196 14.81 -21.70 -19.66
CA SER A 196 14.71 -21.52 -18.22
C SER A 196 14.44 -22.86 -17.51
N PRO A 197 15.00 -23.06 -16.30
CA PRO A 197 14.69 -24.24 -15.49
C PRO A 197 13.20 -24.42 -15.17
N GLU A 198 12.45 -23.31 -15.05
CA GLU A 198 11.01 -23.34 -14.79
C GLU A 198 10.25 -24.02 -15.95
N PHE A 199 10.61 -23.71 -17.19
CA PHE A 199 10.04 -24.41 -18.34
C PHE A 199 10.37 -25.90 -18.30
N HIS A 200 11.61 -26.28 -18.01
CA HIS A 200 11.99 -27.70 -17.97
C HIS A 200 11.26 -28.50 -16.88
N LEU A 201 11.01 -27.90 -15.71
CA LEU A 201 10.48 -28.61 -14.53
C LEU A 201 8.95 -28.52 -14.39
N LEU A 202 8.36 -27.36 -14.71
CA LEU A 202 6.93 -27.12 -14.51
C LEU A 202 6.15 -27.03 -15.83
N ASN A 203 6.73 -26.41 -16.86
CA ASN A 203 6.00 -25.98 -18.06
C ASN A 203 6.50 -26.63 -19.37
N SER A 204 7.06 -27.83 -19.33
CA SER A 204 7.81 -28.43 -20.45
C SER A 204 6.97 -28.75 -21.69
N ARG A 205 5.63 -28.73 -21.54
CA ARG A 205 4.64 -28.97 -22.61
C ARG A 205 3.94 -27.69 -23.07
N MET A 206 4.31 -26.53 -22.52
CA MET A 206 3.64 -25.26 -22.78
C MET A 206 3.81 -24.84 -24.24
N THR A 207 2.72 -24.40 -24.86
CA THR A 207 2.69 -23.85 -26.21
C THR A 207 2.98 -22.34 -26.22
N LEU A 208 3.27 -21.78 -27.40
CA LEU A 208 3.49 -20.33 -27.54
C LEU A 208 2.27 -19.51 -27.10
N GLU A 209 1.05 -19.99 -27.37
CA GLU A 209 -0.19 -19.29 -26.98
C GLU A 209 -0.42 -19.28 -25.46
N GLU A 210 -0.08 -20.37 -24.78
CA GLU A 210 -0.08 -20.42 -23.31
C GLU A 210 1.02 -19.52 -22.72
N PHE A 211 2.20 -19.49 -23.34
CA PHE A 211 3.28 -18.58 -22.96
C PHE A 211 2.88 -17.10 -23.10
N LYS A 212 2.20 -16.72 -24.20
CA LYS A 212 1.67 -15.35 -24.39
C LYS A 212 0.79 -14.93 -23.20
N SER A 213 -0.03 -15.83 -22.66
CA SER A 213 -0.92 -15.55 -21.54
C SER A 213 -0.15 -15.18 -20.25
N ILE A 214 0.87 -15.97 -19.88
CA ILE A 214 1.70 -15.68 -18.70
C ILE A 214 2.59 -14.44 -18.93
N TYR A 215 3.11 -14.27 -20.15
CA TYR A 215 3.91 -13.10 -20.53
C TYR A 215 3.12 -11.79 -20.37
N TRP A 216 1.87 -11.75 -20.87
CA TRP A 216 1.04 -10.56 -20.76
C TRP A 216 0.75 -10.17 -19.31
N MET A 217 0.50 -11.14 -18.44
CA MET A 217 0.31 -10.88 -17.01
C MET A 217 1.55 -10.21 -16.41
N GLU A 218 2.73 -10.76 -16.63
CA GLU A 218 3.95 -10.19 -16.08
C GLU A 218 4.30 -8.83 -16.70
N TRP A 219 4.17 -8.70 -18.02
CA TRP A 219 4.45 -7.45 -18.74
C TRP A 219 3.54 -6.31 -18.26
N ILE A 220 2.23 -6.55 -18.11
CA ILE A 220 1.27 -5.56 -17.59
C ILE A 220 1.65 -5.16 -16.17
N HIS A 221 2.03 -6.13 -15.32
CA HIS A 221 2.44 -5.85 -13.95
C HIS A 221 3.67 -4.94 -13.91
N ARG A 222 4.71 -5.28 -14.69
CA ARG A 222 5.94 -4.47 -14.81
C ARG A 222 5.68 -3.08 -15.38
N LEU A 223 4.85 -2.97 -16.43
CA LEU A 223 4.48 -1.70 -17.03
C LEU A 223 3.71 -0.82 -16.05
N TRP A 224 2.77 -1.38 -15.30
CA TRP A 224 2.04 -0.65 -14.26
C TRP A 224 2.99 -0.14 -13.17
N GLY A 225 3.98 -0.93 -12.76
CA GLY A 225 5.01 -0.50 -11.82
C GLY A 225 5.78 0.75 -12.31
N ARG A 226 6.19 0.74 -13.59
CA ARG A 226 6.83 1.90 -14.25
C ARG A 226 5.90 3.13 -14.28
N PHE A 227 4.63 2.91 -14.63
CA PHE A 227 3.62 3.96 -14.64
C PHE A 227 3.43 4.59 -13.26
N ILE A 228 3.39 3.80 -12.18
CA ILE A 228 3.32 4.31 -10.80
C ILE A 228 4.55 5.16 -10.50
N GLY A 229 5.75 4.72 -10.88
CA GLY A 229 6.97 5.51 -10.74
C GLY A 229 6.87 6.90 -11.37
N ILE A 230 6.51 6.96 -12.65
CA ILE A 230 6.42 8.21 -13.40
C ILE A 230 5.27 9.10 -12.90
N SER A 231 4.08 8.52 -12.72
CA SER A 231 2.87 9.22 -12.25
C SER A 231 2.96 9.69 -10.80
N PHE A 232 3.91 9.16 -10.02
CA PHE A 232 4.22 9.68 -8.70
C PHE A 232 5.33 10.74 -8.74
N VAL A 233 6.48 10.43 -9.34
CA VAL A 233 7.67 11.29 -9.26
C VAL A 233 7.45 12.64 -9.96
N LEU A 234 6.85 12.65 -11.16
CA LEU A 234 6.67 13.91 -11.90
C LEU A 234 5.73 14.89 -11.16
N PRO A 235 4.52 14.48 -10.70
CA PRO A 235 3.68 15.38 -9.90
C PRO A 235 4.30 15.74 -8.56
N ALA A 236 5.03 14.83 -7.89
CA ALA A 236 5.71 15.13 -6.63
C ALA A 236 6.70 16.30 -6.79
N VAL A 237 7.57 16.23 -7.81
CA VAL A 237 8.52 17.30 -8.15
C VAL A 237 7.78 18.59 -8.47
N TYR A 238 6.73 18.52 -9.29
CA TYR A 238 5.90 19.68 -9.63
C TYR A 238 5.28 20.34 -8.39
N PHE A 239 4.68 19.58 -7.48
CA PHE A 239 4.03 20.12 -6.28
C PHE A 239 5.02 20.75 -5.30
N VAL A 240 6.22 20.17 -5.16
CA VAL A 240 7.30 20.75 -4.36
C VAL A 240 7.80 22.05 -5.00
N ALA A 241 8.08 22.05 -6.30
CA ALA A 241 8.57 23.23 -7.03
C ALA A 241 7.54 24.38 -7.02
N ARG A 242 6.25 24.06 -7.11
CA ARG A 242 5.14 25.02 -7.04
C ARG A 242 4.73 25.39 -5.61
N LYS A 243 5.48 24.96 -4.60
CA LYS A 243 5.21 25.26 -3.18
C LYS A 243 3.78 24.90 -2.75
N GLN A 244 3.23 23.80 -3.27
CA GLN A 244 1.90 23.31 -2.90
C GLN A 244 1.92 22.37 -1.68
N VAL A 245 3.10 22.10 -1.13
CA VAL A 245 3.33 21.21 0.00
C VAL A 245 4.15 21.86 1.09
N SER A 246 3.84 21.52 2.34
CA SER A 246 4.66 21.92 3.49
C SER A 246 6.03 21.23 3.49
N ARG A 247 7.01 21.80 4.23
CA ARG A 247 8.37 21.23 4.33
C ARG A 247 8.38 19.79 4.82
N SER A 248 7.56 19.46 5.82
CA SER A 248 7.44 18.09 6.31
C SER A 248 6.85 17.15 5.25
N MET A 249 5.85 17.61 4.51
CA MET A 249 5.26 16.82 3.43
C MET A 249 6.23 16.60 2.27
N ALA A 250 7.05 17.59 1.91
CA ALA A 250 8.09 17.42 0.89
C ALA A 250 9.06 16.28 1.22
N TRP A 251 9.49 16.16 2.48
CA TRP A 251 10.31 15.04 2.94
C TRP A 251 9.57 13.70 2.91
N ARG A 252 8.27 13.68 3.22
CA ARG A 252 7.45 12.47 3.08
C ARG A 252 7.34 12.04 1.62
N LEU A 253 7.13 12.97 0.69
CA LEU A 253 7.09 12.68 -0.76
C LEU A 253 8.42 12.13 -1.25
N PHE A 254 9.54 12.69 -0.79
CA PHE A 254 10.87 12.16 -1.09
C PHE A 254 11.04 10.73 -0.58
N GLY A 255 10.64 10.45 0.67
CA GLY A 255 10.67 9.10 1.24
C GLY A 255 9.81 8.10 0.46
N ILE A 256 8.60 8.50 0.05
CA ILE A 256 7.72 7.65 -0.77
C ILE A 256 8.33 7.41 -2.16
N ALA A 257 8.90 8.43 -2.81
CA ALA A 257 9.61 8.25 -4.07
C ALA A 257 10.79 7.28 -3.93
N GLY A 258 11.54 7.36 -2.82
CA GLY A 258 12.57 6.40 -2.46
C GLY A 258 12.03 4.97 -2.31
N LEU A 259 10.89 4.80 -1.62
CA LEU A 259 10.22 3.49 -1.50
C LEU A 259 9.78 2.92 -2.86
N ILE A 260 9.27 3.75 -3.77
CA ILE A 260 8.91 3.32 -5.12
C ILE A 260 10.16 2.91 -5.91
N GLY A 261 11.25 3.67 -5.82
CA GLY A 261 12.53 3.26 -6.42
C GLY A 261 13.03 1.92 -5.85
N PHE A 262 12.88 1.75 -4.53
CA PHE A 262 13.23 0.51 -3.84
C PHE A 262 12.33 -0.67 -4.24
N GLN A 263 11.05 -0.45 -4.59
CA GLN A 263 10.20 -1.49 -5.20
C GLN A 263 10.81 -2.01 -6.50
N GLY A 264 11.29 -1.11 -7.36
CA GLY A 264 11.97 -1.49 -8.60
C GLY A 264 13.25 -2.31 -8.34
N PHE A 265 14.02 -1.93 -7.32
CA PHE A 265 15.20 -2.68 -6.89
C PHE A 265 14.85 -4.10 -6.39
N ILE A 266 13.84 -4.24 -5.52
CA ILE A 266 13.41 -5.56 -5.05
C ILE A 266 12.86 -6.40 -6.22
N GLY A 267 12.08 -5.80 -7.12
CA GLY A 267 11.56 -6.49 -8.31
C GLY A 267 12.68 -7.04 -9.20
N TRP A 268 13.72 -6.24 -9.46
CA TRP A 268 14.92 -6.73 -10.13
C TRP A 268 15.61 -7.86 -9.36
N TRP A 269 15.76 -7.70 -8.03
CA TRP A 269 16.36 -8.71 -7.19
C TRP A 269 15.60 -10.04 -7.28
N MET A 270 14.27 -10.03 -7.23
CA MET A 270 13.41 -11.22 -7.36
C MET A 270 13.69 -11.99 -8.67
N VAL A 271 13.78 -11.29 -9.81
CA VAL A 271 14.01 -11.91 -11.13
C VAL A 271 15.42 -12.46 -11.22
N LYS A 272 16.45 -11.64 -10.96
CA LYS A 272 17.85 -12.05 -11.05
C LYS A 272 18.16 -13.29 -10.21
N SER A 273 17.49 -13.41 -9.08
CA SER A 273 17.77 -14.43 -8.10
C SER A 273 16.83 -15.64 -8.17
N GLY A 274 15.78 -15.60 -8.99
CA GLY A 274 14.94 -16.74 -9.34
C GLY A 274 15.53 -17.61 -10.46
N LEU A 275 16.57 -17.14 -11.14
CA LEU A 275 17.23 -17.80 -12.27
C LEU A 275 18.59 -18.46 -11.91
N LYS A 276 18.86 -18.72 -10.63
CA LYS A 276 20.15 -19.30 -10.18
C LYS A 276 20.06 -20.81 -9.94
N ASP A 277 21.03 -21.54 -10.47
CA ASP A 277 21.15 -23.00 -10.45
C ASP A 277 21.04 -23.65 -9.04
N ASP A 278 21.43 -22.94 -7.98
CA ASP A 278 21.37 -23.42 -6.59
C ASP A 278 19.93 -23.63 -6.05
N LEU A 279 18.92 -23.02 -6.67
CA LEU A 279 17.50 -23.18 -6.31
C LEU A 279 16.86 -24.42 -6.96
N PHE A 280 17.65 -25.24 -7.65
CA PHE A 280 17.24 -26.40 -8.44
C PHE A 280 17.90 -27.71 -7.98
N ALA A 281 18.45 -27.75 -6.76
CA ALA A 281 18.88 -28.99 -6.13
C ALA A 281 17.70 -30.00 -6.04
N PRO A 282 17.96 -31.32 -6.07
CA PRO A 282 16.91 -32.33 -5.98
C PRO A 282 16.03 -32.09 -4.74
N GLY A 283 14.73 -31.82 -4.94
CA GLY A 283 13.78 -31.47 -3.88
C GLY A 283 13.50 -29.97 -3.70
N SER A 284 14.10 -29.09 -4.50
CA SER A 284 13.79 -27.65 -4.53
C SER A 284 13.03 -27.26 -5.81
N HIS A 285 11.89 -26.58 -5.65
CA HIS A 285 11.06 -26.13 -6.76
C HIS A 285 11.58 -24.81 -7.35
N PRO A 286 11.64 -24.66 -8.69
CA PRO A 286 11.87 -23.40 -9.41
C PRO A 286 10.94 -22.27 -8.96
N ARG A 287 11.32 -21.44 -7.99
CA ARG A 287 10.48 -20.30 -7.62
C ARG A 287 11.25 -19.15 -7.01
N VAL A 288 10.66 -17.96 -7.18
CA VAL A 288 11.08 -16.79 -6.41
C VAL A 288 10.89 -17.11 -4.93
N SER A 289 11.99 -17.06 -4.19
CA SER A 289 11.98 -17.31 -2.74
C SER A 289 10.84 -16.56 -2.05
N GLN A 290 10.09 -17.26 -1.20
CA GLN A 290 8.99 -16.73 -0.39
C GLN A 290 9.41 -15.51 0.42
N TYR A 291 10.68 -15.44 0.83
CA TYR A 291 11.26 -14.29 1.51
C TYR A 291 11.27 -13.04 0.64
N ARG A 292 11.70 -13.17 -0.63
CA ARG A 292 11.77 -12.04 -1.56
C ARG A 292 10.38 -11.58 -1.98
N LEU A 293 9.49 -12.53 -2.26
CA LEU A 293 8.07 -12.24 -2.55
C LEU A 293 7.42 -11.47 -1.39
N THR A 294 7.56 -11.96 -0.17
CA THR A 294 6.98 -11.33 1.02
C THR A 294 7.62 -9.97 1.30
N ALA A 295 8.93 -9.83 1.11
CA ALA A 295 9.62 -8.54 1.25
C ALA A 295 9.11 -7.51 0.23
N HIS A 296 8.89 -7.92 -1.03
CA HIS A 296 8.32 -7.07 -2.07
C HIS A 296 6.89 -6.63 -1.71
N LEU A 297 6.03 -7.59 -1.33
CA LEU A 297 4.67 -7.32 -0.89
C LEU A 297 4.62 -6.38 0.32
N GLY A 298 5.43 -6.64 1.35
CA GLY A 298 5.46 -5.83 2.57
C GLY A 298 5.92 -4.40 2.33
N THR A 299 6.93 -4.22 1.48
CA THR A 299 7.40 -2.88 1.11
C THR A 299 6.40 -2.13 0.21
N ALA A 300 5.64 -2.84 -0.64
CA ALA A 300 4.50 -2.28 -1.37
C ALA A 300 3.38 -1.82 -0.41
N PHE A 301 3.06 -2.61 0.62
CA PHE A 301 2.09 -2.25 1.65
C PHE A 301 2.54 -1.00 2.42
N ILE A 302 3.81 -0.91 2.80
CA ILE A 302 4.36 0.27 3.48
C ILE A 302 4.26 1.51 2.58
N CYS A 303 4.60 1.38 1.29
CA CYS A 303 4.47 2.46 0.31
C CYS A 303 3.01 2.93 0.18
N TYR A 304 2.07 1.99 0.04
CA TYR A 304 0.64 2.25 0.03
C TYR A 304 0.18 3.00 1.29
N LEU A 305 0.56 2.51 2.47
CA LEU A 305 0.18 3.12 3.75
C LEU A 305 0.76 4.52 3.92
N ALA A 306 1.99 4.76 3.46
CA ALA A 306 2.63 6.07 3.50
C ALA A 306 1.86 7.09 2.64
N MET A 307 1.42 6.69 1.44
CA MET A 307 0.58 7.52 0.57
C MET A 307 -0.80 7.77 1.18
N LEU A 308 -1.47 6.70 1.64
CA LEU A 308 -2.80 6.76 2.26
C LEU A 308 -2.79 7.69 3.47
N TRP A 309 -1.86 7.47 4.41
CA TRP A 309 -1.75 8.28 5.62
C TRP A 309 -1.46 9.74 5.29
N SER A 310 -0.54 10.00 4.35
CA SER A 310 -0.20 11.37 3.95
C SER A 310 -1.39 12.11 3.34
N GLY A 311 -2.18 11.44 2.48
CA GLY A 311 -3.42 12.01 1.93
C GLY A 311 -4.46 12.31 3.01
N LEU A 312 -4.72 11.34 3.92
CA LEU A 312 -5.66 11.52 5.03
C LEU A 312 -5.24 12.63 5.98
N ASP A 313 -3.94 12.75 6.28
CA ASP A 313 -3.38 13.76 7.17
C ASP A 313 -3.58 15.18 6.62
N ILE A 314 -3.36 15.38 5.32
CA ILE A 314 -3.61 16.67 4.64
C ILE A 314 -5.10 17.03 4.70
N LEU A 315 -5.98 16.10 4.30
CA LEU A 315 -7.43 16.36 4.28
C LEU A 315 -7.96 16.69 5.68
N ARG A 316 -7.52 15.95 6.70
CA ARG A 316 -7.89 16.20 8.10
C ARG A 316 -7.39 17.56 8.58
N THR A 317 -6.12 17.88 8.32
CA THR A 317 -5.51 19.16 8.69
C THR A 317 -6.26 20.32 8.07
N ASN A 318 -6.50 20.27 6.76
CA ASN A 318 -7.22 21.33 6.04
C ASN A 318 -8.69 21.43 6.46
N LYS A 319 -9.35 20.32 6.79
CA LYS A 319 -10.71 20.33 7.32
C LYS A 319 -10.79 21.08 8.66
N LEU A 320 -9.86 20.80 9.58
CA LEU A 320 -9.81 21.48 10.87
C LEU A 320 -9.52 22.97 10.72
N LEU A 321 -8.59 23.34 9.82
CA LEU A 321 -8.23 24.74 9.59
C LEU A 321 -9.31 25.58 8.89
N ARG A 322 -10.29 24.93 8.24
CA ARG A 322 -11.46 25.58 7.62
C ARG A 322 -12.70 25.58 8.51
N SER A 323 -12.72 24.75 9.55
CA SER A 323 -13.84 24.69 10.50
C SER A 323 -13.87 25.95 11.36
N SER A 324 -15.04 26.28 11.93
CA SER A 324 -15.13 27.35 12.93
C SER A 324 -14.22 27.04 14.13
N LYS A 325 -13.80 28.09 14.85
CA LYS A 325 -12.89 27.98 15.99
C LYS A 325 -13.41 26.97 17.03
N ASP A 326 -14.68 27.11 17.41
CA ASP A 326 -15.32 26.25 18.42
C ASP A 326 -15.32 24.77 18.01
N VAL A 327 -15.61 24.47 16.73
CA VAL A 327 -15.62 23.10 16.22
C VAL A 327 -14.22 22.51 16.17
N ALA A 328 -13.22 23.31 15.77
CA ALA A 328 -11.83 22.88 15.73
C ALA A 328 -11.29 22.60 17.14
N GLU A 329 -11.56 23.48 18.10
CA GLU A 329 -11.16 23.32 19.50
C GLU A 329 -11.85 22.12 20.17
N ALA A 330 -13.16 21.98 20.02
CA ALA A 330 -13.91 20.83 20.52
C ALA A 330 -13.33 19.51 19.97
N SER A 331 -13.00 19.47 18.68
CA SER A 331 -12.38 18.31 18.05
C SER A 331 -10.99 18.00 18.63
N LEU A 332 -10.14 19.02 18.83
CA LEU A 332 -8.81 18.83 19.41
C LEU A 332 -8.88 18.39 20.88
N ASN A 333 -9.80 18.96 21.66
CA ASN A 333 -10.00 18.61 23.07
C ASN A 333 -10.50 17.17 23.23
N ALA A 334 -11.46 16.75 22.40
CA ALA A 334 -11.90 15.35 22.35
C ALA A 334 -10.74 14.40 22.07
N LEU A 335 -9.86 14.75 21.12
CA LEU A 335 -8.68 13.93 20.77
C LEU A 335 -7.55 13.99 21.81
N ARG A 336 -7.50 15.01 22.68
CA ARG A 336 -6.52 15.13 23.78
C ARG A 336 -6.88 14.32 25.01
N ASN A 337 -8.13 13.86 25.13
CA ASN A 337 -8.58 13.16 26.31
C ASN A 337 -7.68 11.94 26.62
N PRO A 338 -7.07 11.87 27.82
CA PRO A 338 -6.12 10.82 28.18
C PRO A 338 -6.76 9.42 28.19
N ALA A 339 -8.08 9.31 28.39
CA ALA A 339 -8.80 8.05 28.32
C ALA A 339 -8.74 7.39 26.92
N LEU A 340 -8.43 8.13 25.86
CA LEU A 340 -8.23 7.59 24.52
C LEU A 340 -6.84 6.96 24.31
N LYS A 341 -5.87 7.23 25.18
CA LYS A 341 -4.49 6.73 25.05
C LYS A 341 -4.40 5.19 24.91
N PRO A 342 -5.04 4.37 25.78
CA PRO A 342 -5.06 2.92 25.60
C PRO A 342 -5.68 2.52 24.26
N PHE A 343 -6.82 3.09 23.88
CA PHE A 343 -7.47 2.79 22.60
C PHE A 343 -6.58 3.11 21.40
N LYS A 344 -5.89 4.26 21.39
CA LYS A 344 -4.94 4.62 20.32
C LYS A 344 -3.79 3.61 20.22
N ARG A 345 -3.26 3.15 21.35
CA ARG A 345 -2.22 2.11 21.40
C ARG A 345 -2.76 0.79 20.86
N SER A 346 -3.95 0.37 21.27
CA SER A 346 -4.59 -0.85 20.75
C SER A 346 -4.80 -0.79 19.23
N VAL A 347 -5.23 0.34 18.68
CA VAL A 347 -5.37 0.51 17.22
C VAL A 347 -4.02 0.42 16.50
N ALA A 348 -2.96 1.01 17.07
CA ALA A 348 -1.61 0.93 16.49
C ALA A 348 -1.04 -0.50 16.54
N LEU A 349 -1.18 -1.19 17.67
CA LEU A 349 -0.81 -2.59 17.81
C LEU A 349 -1.60 -3.49 16.86
N LEU A 350 -2.90 -3.24 16.73
CA LEU A 350 -3.76 -3.96 15.79
C LEU A 350 -3.32 -3.74 14.34
N ALA A 351 -2.94 -2.52 13.95
CA ALA A 351 -2.40 -2.27 12.61
C ALA A 351 -1.12 -3.09 12.35
N GLY A 352 -0.23 -3.17 13.34
CA GLY A 352 0.97 -4.00 13.28
C GLY A 352 0.64 -5.50 13.17
N LEU A 353 -0.32 -5.98 13.96
CA LEU A 353 -0.77 -7.37 13.91
C LEU A 353 -1.42 -7.71 12.56
N VAL A 354 -2.32 -6.87 12.05
CA VAL A 354 -2.93 -7.07 10.72
C VAL A 354 -1.87 -7.09 9.62
N PHE A 355 -0.86 -6.20 9.68
CA PHE A 355 0.25 -6.22 8.74
C PHE A 355 1.04 -7.52 8.84
N LEU A 356 1.39 -7.97 10.06
CA LEU A 356 2.12 -9.22 10.29
C LEU A 356 1.34 -10.44 9.75
N THR A 357 0.03 -10.50 10.00
CA THR A 357 -0.85 -11.56 9.48
C THR A 357 -0.91 -11.54 7.96
N ALA A 358 -0.93 -10.37 7.33
CA ALA A 358 -0.85 -10.27 5.87
C ALA A 358 0.51 -10.76 5.33
N MET A 359 1.60 -10.47 6.04
CA MET A 359 2.95 -10.95 5.65
C MET A 359 3.08 -12.46 5.80
N SER A 360 2.54 -13.07 6.87
CA SER A 360 2.52 -14.53 6.98
C SER A 360 1.69 -15.18 5.87
N GLY A 361 0.62 -14.52 5.41
CA GLY A 361 -0.11 -14.95 4.21
C GLY A 361 0.73 -14.89 2.93
N GLY A 362 1.64 -13.90 2.83
CA GLY A 362 2.63 -13.82 1.74
C GLY A 362 3.60 -15.00 1.73
N LEU A 363 4.01 -15.50 2.92
CA LEU A 363 4.83 -16.70 3.04
C LEU A 363 4.04 -17.96 2.64
N VAL A 364 2.78 -18.09 3.07
CA VAL A 364 1.89 -19.19 2.67
C VAL A 364 1.73 -19.24 1.14
N ALA A 365 1.47 -18.09 0.51
CA ALA A 365 1.37 -18.01 -0.95
C ALA A 365 2.72 -18.26 -1.65
N GLY A 366 3.83 -17.83 -1.06
CA GLY A 366 5.16 -18.09 -1.60
C GLY A 366 5.54 -19.56 -1.58
N LEU A 367 5.12 -20.29 -0.54
CA LEU A 367 5.37 -21.71 -0.34
C LEU A 367 4.32 -22.63 -0.99
N ASP A 368 3.24 -22.09 -1.55
CA ASP A 368 2.06 -22.84 -1.99
C ASP A 368 1.42 -23.67 -0.86
N ALA A 369 1.66 -23.24 0.39
CA ALA A 369 1.24 -23.94 1.60
C ALA A 369 -0.30 -23.95 1.81
N GLY A 370 -1.04 -23.16 1.02
CA GLY A 370 -2.50 -23.18 1.01
C GLY A 370 -3.12 -24.48 0.49
N LEU A 371 -2.33 -25.34 -0.16
CA LEU A 371 -2.75 -26.62 -0.75
C LEU A 371 -2.43 -27.84 0.13
N ILE A 372 -1.87 -27.64 1.33
CA ILE A 372 -1.42 -28.73 2.21
C ILE A 372 -2.61 -29.26 3.05
N TYR A 373 -3.15 -28.42 3.94
CA TYR A 373 -4.34 -28.73 4.72
C TYR A 373 -5.50 -27.86 4.27
N ASN A 374 -6.61 -28.45 3.82
CA ASN A 374 -7.72 -27.74 3.20
C ASN A 374 -9.02 -27.80 4.00
N GLU A 375 -8.94 -28.23 5.26
CA GLU A 375 -10.01 -28.19 6.25
C GLU A 375 -9.84 -27.02 7.22
N PHE A 376 -10.92 -26.69 7.95
CA PHE A 376 -10.91 -25.74 9.06
C PHE A 376 -11.97 -26.13 10.09
N PRO A 377 -11.70 -26.08 11.42
CA PRO A 377 -10.47 -25.58 12.06
C PRO A 377 -9.33 -26.62 12.13
N TYR A 378 -9.61 -27.88 11.83
CA TYR A 378 -8.64 -28.97 11.87
C TYR A 378 -7.60 -28.85 10.73
N MET A 379 -6.45 -29.48 10.95
CA MET A 379 -5.36 -29.72 9.99
C MET A 379 -5.06 -31.22 10.05
N GLY A 380 -5.74 -32.00 9.21
CA GLY A 380 -5.73 -33.46 9.28
C GLY A 380 -6.51 -33.98 10.48
N LEU A 381 -5.90 -34.87 11.28
CA LEU A 381 -6.56 -35.51 12.42
C LEU A 381 -6.69 -34.62 13.67
N GLY A 382 -6.00 -33.48 13.71
CA GLY A 382 -5.93 -32.60 14.89
C GLY A 382 -6.09 -31.12 14.56
N LEU A 383 -6.03 -30.25 15.57
CA LEU A 383 -6.02 -28.79 15.37
C LEU A 383 -4.69 -28.29 14.80
N THR A 384 -3.64 -29.11 14.89
CA THR A 384 -2.33 -28.86 14.30
C THR A 384 -1.87 -30.11 13.55
N PRO A 385 -0.99 -29.96 12.54
CA PRO A 385 -0.21 -31.08 12.00
C PRO A 385 0.53 -31.85 13.11
N PRO A 386 0.91 -33.12 12.86
CA PRO A 386 1.69 -33.90 13.81
C PRO A 386 3.05 -33.24 14.09
N LYS A 387 3.58 -33.40 15.31
CA LYS A 387 4.85 -32.78 15.73
C LYS A 387 6.03 -33.12 14.81
N SER A 388 6.02 -34.32 14.21
CA SER A 388 7.02 -34.77 13.25
C SER A 388 7.05 -33.90 11.99
N GLU A 389 5.91 -33.38 11.55
CA GLU A 389 5.84 -32.44 10.42
C GLU A 389 6.20 -31.02 10.84
N LEU A 390 5.89 -30.58 12.06
CA LEU A 390 6.13 -29.19 12.48
C LEU A 390 7.62 -28.87 12.69
N TRP A 391 8.41 -29.85 13.15
CA TRP A 391 9.82 -29.66 13.51
C TRP A 391 10.72 -30.62 12.75
N ASP A 392 10.54 -30.66 11.44
CA ASP A 392 11.31 -31.54 10.57
C ASP A 392 12.75 -31.03 10.43
N SER A 393 13.71 -31.92 10.69
CA SER A 393 15.15 -31.65 10.52
C SER A 393 15.54 -31.40 9.07
N PHE A 394 14.71 -31.80 8.09
CA PHE A 394 14.91 -31.52 6.67
C PHE A 394 15.12 -30.02 6.39
N TYR A 395 14.40 -29.16 7.12
CA TYR A 395 14.50 -27.70 6.93
C TYR A 395 15.69 -27.08 7.66
N SER A 396 16.40 -27.82 8.52
CA SER A 396 17.58 -27.32 9.23
C SER A 396 18.82 -27.46 8.35
N ARG A 397 19.61 -26.38 8.22
CA ARG A 397 20.85 -26.40 7.43
C ARG A 397 22.10 -26.36 8.31
N ALA A 398 21.96 -25.90 9.55
CA ALA A 398 23.04 -25.87 10.51
C ALA A 398 23.32 -27.28 11.06
N PRO A 399 24.58 -27.75 11.08
CA PRO A 399 24.92 -29.08 11.62
C PRO A 399 24.49 -29.28 13.08
N ASP A 400 24.42 -28.20 13.86
CA ASP A 400 24.01 -28.18 15.26
C ASP A 400 22.50 -28.05 15.47
N ARG A 401 21.71 -27.97 14.39
CA ARG A 401 20.25 -27.75 14.40
C ARG A 401 19.80 -26.47 15.10
N SER A 402 20.68 -25.50 15.27
CA SER A 402 20.34 -24.20 15.87
C SER A 402 19.29 -23.42 15.08
N ASP A 403 19.15 -23.71 13.78
CA ASP A 403 18.20 -23.09 12.86
C ASP A 403 16.88 -23.84 12.68
N LEU A 404 16.67 -24.95 13.40
CA LEU A 404 15.49 -25.81 13.27
C LEU A 404 14.19 -25.02 13.45
N TRP A 405 14.11 -24.18 14.47
CA TRP A 405 12.88 -23.49 14.84
C TRP A 405 12.48 -22.43 13.81
N TRP A 406 13.35 -21.47 13.53
CA TRP A 406 13.00 -20.35 12.66
C TRP A 406 12.87 -20.76 11.19
N ARG A 407 13.62 -21.78 10.74
CA ARG A 407 13.47 -22.29 9.38
C ARG A 407 12.17 -23.05 9.20
N ASN A 408 11.78 -23.90 10.15
CA ASN A 408 10.46 -24.53 10.06
C ASN A 408 9.35 -23.47 10.07
N MET A 409 9.43 -22.44 10.92
CA MET A 409 8.42 -21.36 10.95
C MET A 409 8.32 -20.53 9.66
N LEU A 410 9.31 -20.58 8.76
CA LEU A 410 9.39 -19.70 7.58
C LEU A 410 9.54 -20.45 6.23
N GLU A 411 9.92 -21.72 6.25
CA GLU A 411 10.21 -22.55 5.07
C GLU A 411 9.38 -23.84 5.04
N ASN A 412 8.90 -24.35 6.19
CA ASN A 412 8.07 -25.55 6.25
C ASN A 412 6.61 -25.21 5.92
N PRO A 413 6.03 -25.71 4.81
CA PRO A 413 4.67 -25.38 4.39
C PRO A 413 3.60 -25.67 5.46
N SER A 414 3.68 -26.82 6.14
CA SER A 414 2.70 -27.20 7.17
C SER A 414 2.72 -26.23 8.36
N LEU A 415 3.91 -25.89 8.86
CA LEU A 415 4.05 -24.97 9.98
C LEU A 415 3.73 -23.52 9.59
N VAL A 416 4.17 -23.06 8.41
CA VAL A 416 3.85 -21.71 7.90
C VAL A 416 2.34 -21.53 7.73
N GLN A 417 1.64 -22.57 7.25
CA GLN A 417 0.18 -22.56 7.15
C GLN A 417 -0.47 -22.48 8.54
N LEU A 418 0.01 -23.24 9.52
CA LEU A 418 -0.45 -23.18 10.90
C LEU A 418 -0.22 -21.80 11.53
N ASP A 419 0.99 -21.24 11.39
CA ASP A 419 1.37 -19.92 11.91
C ASP A 419 0.44 -18.83 11.35
N HIS A 420 0.12 -18.88 10.06
CA HIS A 420 -0.83 -17.97 9.45
C HIS A 420 -2.25 -18.14 10.02
N ARG A 421 -2.73 -19.37 10.22
CA ARG A 421 -4.04 -19.65 10.84
C ARG A 421 -4.11 -19.11 12.28
N ILE A 422 -3.05 -19.29 13.07
CA ILE A 422 -2.94 -18.75 14.44
C ILE A 422 -2.94 -17.21 14.42
N LEU A 423 -2.15 -16.60 13.53
CA LEU A 423 -2.13 -15.14 13.38
C LEU A 423 -3.48 -14.58 12.92
N ALA A 424 -4.17 -15.26 12.00
CA ALA A 424 -5.49 -14.86 11.50
C ALA A 424 -6.56 -14.92 12.61
N THR A 425 -6.62 -16.02 13.36
CA THR A 425 -7.56 -16.17 14.50
C THR A 425 -7.25 -15.21 15.64
N THR A 426 -5.96 -14.96 15.94
CA THR A 426 -5.51 -13.94 16.90
C THR A 426 -5.92 -12.54 16.44
N THR A 427 -5.76 -12.22 15.15
CA THR A 427 -6.15 -10.94 14.57
C THR A 427 -7.66 -10.73 14.66
N PHE A 428 -8.46 -11.73 14.29
CA PHE A 428 -9.92 -11.69 14.43
C PHE A 428 -10.32 -11.43 15.88
N THR A 429 -9.75 -12.19 16.82
CA THR A 429 -10.03 -12.04 18.26
C THR A 429 -9.64 -10.64 18.76
N ALA A 430 -8.48 -10.11 18.35
CA ALA A 430 -8.04 -8.77 18.71
C ALA A 430 -8.96 -7.67 18.15
N VAL A 431 -9.46 -7.81 16.91
CA VAL A 431 -10.47 -6.89 16.35
C VAL A 431 -11.76 -6.94 17.16
N MET A 432 -12.25 -8.13 17.48
CA MET A 432 -13.48 -8.30 18.26
C MET A 432 -13.31 -7.75 19.69
N ALA A 433 -12.15 -7.95 20.32
CA ALA A 433 -11.82 -7.36 21.61
C ALA A 433 -11.73 -5.82 21.55
N LEU A 434 -11.18 -5.24 20.47
CA LEU A 434 -11.18 -3.80 20.27
C LEU A 434 -12.61 -3.27 20.08
N TRP A 435 -13.48 -4.01 19.39
CA TRP A 435 -14.88 -3.65 19.20
C TRP A 435 -15.67 -3.68 20.50
N THR A 436 -15.52 -4.72 21.33
CA THR A 436 -16.14 -4.76 22.67
C THR A 436 -15.60 -3.65 23.57
N TYR A 437 -14.30 -3.40 23.54
CA TYR A 437 -13.69 -2.30 24.28
C TYR A 437 -14.25 -0.93 23.84
N ALA A 438 -14.40 -0.69 22.53
CA ALA A 438 -15.02 0.51 21.98
C ALA A 438 -16.49 0.71 22.40
N ARG A 439 -17.16 -0.37 22.83
CA ARG A 439 -18.53 -0.35 23.35
C ARG A 439 -18.61 -0.21 24.87
N SER A 440 -17.49 -0.20 25.60
CA SER A 440 -17.50 0.06 27.04
C SER A 440 -18.08 1.45 27.35
N GLY A 441 -18.86 1.57 28.42
CA GLY A 441 -19.55 2.82 28.77
C GLY A 441 -18.59 4.00 28.98
N ALA A 442 -17.39 3.73 29.49
CA ALA A 442 -16.34 4.73 29.65
C ALA A 442 -15.81 5.25 28.29
N LEU A 443 -15.50 4.34 27.36
CA LEU A 443 -14.92 4.73 26.07
C LEU A 443 -15.98 5.30 25.11
N GLN A 444 -17.22 4.82 25.15
CA GLN A 444 -18.30 5.33 24.30
C GLN A 444 -18.58 6.82 24.47
N LYS A 445 -18.38 7.36 25.69
CA LYS A 445 -18.56 8.79 26.00
C LYS A 445 -17.47 9.68 25.40
N VAL A 446 -16.26 9.14 25.23
CA VAL A 446 -15.08 9.89 24.80
C VAL A 446 -14.76 9.68 23.32
N LEU A 447 -15.12 8.52 22.76
CA LEU A 447 -14.74 8.14 21.40
C LEU A 447 -15.49 8.98 20.35
N PRO A 448 -14.80 9.69 19.44
CA PRO A 448 -15.46 10.48 18.40
C PRO A 448 -16.37 9.64 17.50
N ALA A 449 -17.49 10.19 17.03
CA ALA A 449 -18.45 9.49 16.16
C ALA A 449 -17.81 8.94 14.86
N ALA A 450 -16.80 9.64 14.33
CA ALA A 450 -16.02 9.17 13.18
C ALA A 450 -15.18 7.92 13.49
N ALA A 451 -14.66 7.81 14.72
CA ALA A 451 -13.90 6.64 15.17
C ALA A 451 -14.83 5.46 15.45
N LYS A 452 -16.02 5.68 16.02
CA LYS A 452 -17.06 4.64 16.18
C LYS A 452 -17.39 3.95 14.85
N ARG A 453 -17.63 4.75 13.79
CA ARG A 453 -17.82 4.21 12.43
C ARG A 453 -16.59 3.48 11.89
N GLY A 454 -15.40 3.97 12.19
CA GLY A 454 -14.14 3.31 11.84
C GLY A 454 -14.02 1.91 12.45
N VAL A 455 -14.40 1.73 13.72
CA VAL A 455 -14.41 0.42 14.37
C VAL A 455 -15.35 -0.55 13.64
N HIS A 456 -16.56 -0.12 13.28
CA HIS A 456 -17.48 -0.96 12.50
C HIS A 456 -16.91 -1.35 11.13
N GLY A 457 -16.18 -0.43 10.47
CA GLY A 457 -15.46 -0.74 9.24
C GLY A 457 -14.44 -1.87 9.44
N VAL A 458 -13.58 -1.77 10.46
CA VAL A 458 -12.58 -2.81 10.79
C VAL A 458 -13.25 -4.15 11.08
N VAL A 459 -14.36 -4.16 11.82
CA VAL A 459 -15.14 -5.38 12.09
C VAL A 459 -15.71 -5.98 10.80
N GLY A 460 -16.29 -5.17 9.91
CA GLY A 460 -16.81 -5.66 8.63
C GLY A 460 -15.73 -6.31 7.77
N PHE A 461 -14.56 -5.68 7.66
CA PHE A 461 -13.46 -6.22 6.87
C PHE A 461 -12.79 -7.45 7.51
N VAL A 462 -12.75 -7.57 8.84
CA VAL A 462 -12.18 -8.78 9.45
C VAL A 462 -13.08 -10.00 9.24
N TRP A 463 -14.40 -9.82 9.28
CA TRP A 463 -15.36 -10.88 8.95
C TRP A 463 -15.24 -11.30 7.49
N LEU A 464 -15.19 -10.33 6.57
CA LEU A 464 -14.94 -10.60 5.15
C LEU A 464 -13.63 -11.38 4.97
N GLN A 465 -12.58 -11.00 5.69
CA GLN A 465 -11.26 -11.64 5.57
C GLN A 465 -11.27 -13.09 6.05
N VAL A 466 -11.94 -13.39 7.17
CA VAL A 466 -12.09 -14.76 7.67
C VAL A 466 -12.89 -15.61 6.68
N ILE A 467 -14.00 -15.08 6.15
CA ILE A 467 -14.81 -15.79 5.14
C ILE A 467 -13.95 -16.09 3.91
N LEU A 468 -13.26 -15.09 3.35
CA LEU A 468 -12.39 -15.28 2.19
C LEU A 468 -11.26 -16.28 2.46
N GLY A 469 -10.66 -16.26 3.65
CA GLY A 469 -9.56 -17.15 4.02
C GLY A 469 -10.01 -18.60 4.12
N ILE A 470 -11.11 -18.84 4.83
CA ILE A 470 -11.69 -20.18 4.96
C ILE A 470 -12.17 -20.68 3.59
N SER A 471 -12.86 -19.85 2.80
CA SER A 471 -13.27 -20.23 1.44
C SER A 471 -12.08 -20.54 0.52
N THR A 472 -10.98 -19.79 0.63
CA THR A 472 -9.76 -20.08 -0.15
C THR A 472 -9.19 -21.46 0.20
N LEU A 473 -9.22 -21.85 1.48
CA LEU A 473 -8.79 -23.19 1.90
C LEU A 473 -9.75 -24.29 1.41
N LEU A 474 -11.06 -24.15 1.69
CA LEU A 474 -12.06 -25.19 1.38
C LEU A 474 -12.19 -25.49 -0.12
N TYR A 475 -11.94 -24.49 -0.98
CA TYR A 475 -12.06 -24.65 -2.43
C TYR A 475 -10.71 -24.89 -3.15
N LEU A 476 -9.65 -25.27 -2.41
CA LEU A 476 -8.33 -25.57 -2.98
C LEU A 476 -7.69 -24.38 -3.71
N VAL A 477 -7.65 -23.24 -3.03
CA VAL A 477 -6.98 -21.99 -3.47
C VAL A 477 -7.38 -21.53 -4.88
N PRO A 478 -8.68 -21.32 -5.20
CA PRO A 478 -9.05 -20.74 -6.49
C PRO A 478 -8.45 -19.34 -6.63
N THR A 479 -7.80 -19.05 -7.76
CA THR A 479 -7.04 -17.80 -7.98
C THR A 479 -7.85 -16.54 -7.67
N GLY A 480 -9.13 -16.52 -8.02
CA GLY A 480 -10.05 -15.41 -7.71
C GLY A 480 -10.29 -15.22 -6.21
N LEU A 481 -10.47 -16.30 -5.44
CA LEU A 481 -10.65 -16.24 -3.98
C LEU A 481 -9.34 -15.86 -3.28
N ALA A 482 -8.22 -16.45 -3.68
CA ALA A 482 -6.91 -16.12 -3.13
C ALA A 482 -6.53 -14.65 -3.38
N SER A 483 -6.77 -14.13 -4.59
CA SER A 483 -6.57 -12.71 -4.90
C SER A 483 -7.54 -11.81 -4.13
N ALA A 484 -8.82 -12.19 -4.00
CA ALA A 484 -9.78 -11.46 -3.19
C ALA A 484 -9.38 -11.44 -1.70
N HIS A 485 -8.85 -12.54 -1.17
CA HIS A 485 -8.32 -12.63 0.19
C HIS A 485 -7.11 -11.71 0.39
N GLN A 486 -6.20 -11.64 -0.58
CA GLN A 486 -5.10 -10.68 -0.55
C GLN A 486 -5.60 -9.22 -0.59
N ALA A 487 -6.55 -8.91 -1.47
CA ALA A 487 -7.17 -7.58 -1.55
C ALA A 487 -7.88 -7.20 -0.24
N GLY A 488 -8.60 -8.17 0.35
CA GLY A 488 -9.28 -8.04 1.63
C GLY A 488 -8.32 -7.75 2.78
N SER A 489 -7.13 -8.37 2.79
CA SER A 489 -6.10 -8.13 3.82
C SER A 489 -5.62 -6.67 3.80
N LEU A 490 -5.35 -6.12 2.60
CA LEU A 490 -4.93 -4.74 2.45
C LEU A 490 -6.09 -3.78 2.76
N ALA A 491 -7.33 -4.15 2.43
CA ALA A 491 -8.52 -3.36 2.78
C ALA A 491 -8.79 -3.34 4.30
N LEU A 492 -8.58 -4.45 5.00
CA LEU A 492 -8.64 -4.51 6.47
C LEU A 492 -7.56 -3.61 7.09
N LEU A 493 -6.33 -3.69 6.61
CA LEU A 493 -5.24 -2.83 7.06
C LEU A 493 -5.54 -1.34 6.79
N THR A 494 -6.09 -1.03 5.62
CA THR A 494 -6.55 0.30 5.21
C THR A 494 -7.55 0.85 6.22
N TRP A 495 -8.58 0.07 6.58
CA TRP A 495 -9.58 0.52 7.54
C TRP A 495 -9.06 0.66 8.96
N THR A 496 -8.10 -0.18 9.38
CA THR A 496 -7.41 -0.04 10.67
C THR A 496 -6.61 1.26 10.72
N VAL A 497 -5.92 1.63 9.63
CA VAL A 497 -5.18 2.89 9.51
C VAL A 497 -6.12 4.09 9.40
N VAL A 498 -7.25 3.96 8.69
CA VAL A 498 -8.31 4.98 8.66
C VAL A 498 -8.84 5.20 10.08
N LEU A 499 -9.15 4.15 10.85
CA LEU A 499 -9.54 4.27 12.25
C LEU A 499 -8.47 5.01 13.07
N GLY A 500 -7.19 4.62 12.91
CA GLY A 500 -6.05 5.31 13.53
C GLY A 500 -6.04 6.81 13.21
N SER A 501 -6.27 7.18 11.94
CA SER A 501 -6.32 8.59 11.50
C SER A 501 -7.44 9.39 12.18
N ARG A 502 -8.53 8.74 12.63
CA ARG A 502 -9.67 9.38 13.31
C ARG A 502 -9.44 9.59 14.81
N VAL A 503 -8.46 8.92 15.42
CA VAL A 503 -8.14 9.05 16.85
C VAL A 503 -6.76 9.67 17.12
N TRP A 504 -5.90 9.71 16.11
CA TRP A 504 -4.59 10.36 16.19
C TRP A 504 -4.71 11.87 16.35
N PHE A 505 -3.87 12.47 17.20
CA PHE A 505 -3.88 13.91 17.45
C PHE A 505 -3.16 14.69 16.32
N PRO A 506 -3.82 15.63 15.63
CA PRO A 506 -3.24 16.34 14.49
C PRO A 506 -2.35 17.50 14.95
N GLY A 507 -1.10 17.19 15.34
CA GLY A 507 -0.17 18.16 15.91
C GLY A 507 0.15 19.38 15.04
N GLN A 508 0.25 19.21 13.71
CA GLN A 508 0.48 20.32 12.78
C GLN A 508 -0.70 21.28 12.74
N ALA A 509 -1.93 20.76 12.60
CA ALA A 509 -3.15 21.58 12.64
C ALA A 509 -3.27 22.33 13.98
N ALA A 510 -3.04 21.65 15.10
CA ALA A 510 -3.09 22.26 16.43
C ALA A 510 -2.07 23.40 16.60
N ARG A 511 -0.84 23.22 16.08
CA ARG A 511 0.20 24.25 16.12
C ARG A 511 -0.19 25.50 15.32
N ILE A 512 -0.70 25.30 14.10
CA ILE A 512 -1.12 26.41 13.22
C ILE A 512 -2.30 27.16 13.83
N LEU A 513 -3.29 26.44 14.39
CA LEU A 513 -4.42 27.06 15.08
C LEU A 513 -3.97 27.88 16.29
N ALA A 514 -3.08 27.34 17.13
CA ALA A 514 -2.53 28.07 18.28
C ALA A 514 -1.80 29.36 17.86
N GLN A 515 -1.01 29.31 16.79
CA GLN A 515 -0.32 30.49 16.24
C GLN A 515 -1.31 31.56 15.73
N ARG A 516 -2.39 31.15 15.04
CA ARG A 516 -3.45 32.07 14.58
C ARG A 516 -4.20 32.72 15.75
N MET A 517 -4.37 32.00 16.87
CA MET A 517 -5.00 32.56 18.07
C MET A 517 -4.11 33.62 18.70
N GLN A 518 -2.80 33.36 18.85
CA GLN A 518 -1.85 34.32 19.42
C GLN A 518 -1.72 35.59 18.56
N GLN A 519 -1.75 35.47 17.23
CA GLN A 519 -1.72 36.63 16.33
C GLN A 519 -2.97 37.49 16.42
N ASN A 520 -4.15 36.89 16.59
CA ASN A 520 -5.40 37.65 16.75
C ASN A 520 -5.47 38.39 18.10
N VAL A 521 -4.90 37.82 19.16
CA VAL A 521 -4.81 38.48 20.48
C VAL A 521 -3.79 39.63 20.46
N GLY A 522 -2.64 39.44 19.82
CA GLY A 522 -1.63 40.49 19.65
C GLY A 522 -2.07 41.65 18.74
N GLY A 523 -2.91 41.37 17.74
CA GLY A 523 -3.51 42.39 16.88
C GLY A 523 -4.64 43.19 17.56
N ALA A 524 -5.44 42.55 18.41
CA ALA A 524 -6.44 43.22 19.23
C ALA A 524 -5.80 44.12 20.31
N ALA A 525 -4.69 43.69 20.90
CA ALA A 525 -3.93 44.49 21.88
C ALA A 525 -3.27 45.74 21.26
N PHE A 526 -3.00 45.76 19.95
CA PHE A 526 -2.46 46.93 19.24
C PHE A 526 -3.54 47.88 18.70
N GLY A 527 -4.81 47.46 18.67
CA GLY A 527 -5.96 48.30 18.30
C GLY A 527 -6.64 49.02 19.47
N GLN A 528 -6.18 48.76 20.70
CA GLN A 528 -6.70 49.36 21.93
C GLN A 528 -5.60 49.93 22.84
N ALA A 529 -4.42 50.24 22.29
CA ALA A 529 -3.37 50.97 23.01
C ALA A 529 -3.56 52.48 22.81
N GLY A 530 -4.60 53.00 23.44
CA GLY A 530 -4.93 54.42 23.53
C GLY A 530 -5.83 54.65 24.74
N GLY A 531 -5.35 54.29 25.95
CA GLY A 531 -6.08 54.56 27.19
C GLY A 531 -5.79 53.59 28.33
N SER A 532 -4.86 54.00 29.20
CA SER A 532 -4.86 53.78 30.65
C SER A 532 -4.42 52.42 31.24
N THR A 533 -3.25 52.53 31.86
CA THR A 533 -2.61 51.75 32.93
C THR A 533 -3.54 51.29 34.06
N VAL A 534 -3.45 50.02 34.49
CA VAL A 534 -3.52 49.60 35.93
C VAL A 534 -2.72 48.29 36.11
N LEU A 535 -1.89 48.26 37.17
CA LEU A 535 -1.10 47.15 37.70
C LEU A 535 -1.96 45.98 38.24
N SER A 536 -1.43 44.74 38.22
CA SER A 536 -1.17 43.96 39.45
C SER A 536 -0.60 42.56 39.15
N GLN A 537 0.23 42.11 40.09
CA GLN A 537 0.90 40.80 40.28
C GLN A 537 -0.11 39.62 40.20
N ALA A 538 0.25 38.34 40.05
CA ALA A 538 1.37 37.57 40.59
C ALA A 538 1.43 36.18 39.93
N GLY A 539 2.54 35.45 40.14
CA GLY A 539 2.51 33.99 40.23
C GLY A 539 3.26 33.25 39.11
N GLY A 540 4.55 33.02 39.34
CA GLY A 540 5.42 32.31 38.41
C GLY A 540 5.01 30.86 38.13
N VAL A 541 5.21 30.45 36.88
CA VAL A 541 5.39 29.04 36.51
C VAL A 541 6.61 28.98 35.60
N HIS A 542 7.58 28.18 36.02
CA HIS A 542 8.84 27.91 35.33
C HIS A 542 8.66 27.63 33.84
N ALA A 543 9.31 28.44 33.02
CA ALA A 543 9.54 28.18 31.61
C ALA A 543 10.55 27.02 31.47
N ALA A 544 10.05 25.80 31.32
CA ALA A 544 10.87 24.68 30.86
C ALA A 544 11.05 24.79 29.33
N ASN A 545 12.30 25.06 28.96
CA ASN A 545 12.91 25.06 27.65
C ASN A 545 12.31 24.02 26.67
N ALA A 546 11.48 24.48 25.72
CA ALA A 546 10.88 23.64 24.67
C ALA A 546 11.75 23.63 23.40
N ASN A 547 13.04 23.30 23.54
CA ASN A 547 13.91 22.92 22.43
C ASN A 547 14.06 21.39 22.43
N GLY A 548 13.08 20.67 21.88
CA GLY A 548 13.10 19.21 21.90
C GLY A 548 11.85 18.53 21.35
N ALA A 549 11.32 18.98 20.20
CA ALA A 549 10.14 18.33 19.61
C ALA A 549 10.17 18.36 18.07
N THR A 550 11.25 17.85 17.47
CA THR A 550 11.30 17.65 16.00
C THR A 550 11.97 16.32 15.57
N VAL A 551 12.08 15.33 16.46
CA VAL A 551 12.61 13.99 16.09
C VAL A 551 11.57 12.85 16.20
N LEU A 552 10.39 13.09 16.77
CA LEU A 552 9.42 12.01 17.12
C LEU A 552 8.36 11.68 16.05
N ALA A 553 8.62 11.94 14.77
CA ALA A 553 7.79 11.43 13.67
C ALA A 553 8.41 10.22 12.94
N ALA A 554 9.62 9.80 13.34
CA ALA A 554 10.30 8.61 12.83
C ALA A 554 10.11 7.36 13.72
N SER A 555 9.41 7.46 14.84
CA SER A 555 9.45 6.45 15.92
C SER A 555 8.32 5.40 15.90
N VAL A 556 7.64 5.18 14.77
CA VAL A 556 6.73 4.01 14.63
C VAL A 556 7.33 2.92 13.74
N MET A 557 8.44 3.19 13.04
CA MET A 557 9.19 2.18 12.27
C MET A 557 10.30 1.42 13.03
N PRO A 558 10.89 1.86 14.15
CA PRO A 558 12.01 1.13 14.73
C PRO A 558 11.58 -0.02 15.64
N ALA A 559 10.31 -0.22 15.99
CA ALA A 559 9.97 -1.36 16.86
C ALA A 559 10.17 -2.72 16.15
N VAL A 560 9.89 -2.78 14.84
CA VAL A 560 10.10 -4.00 14.03
C VAL A 560 11.59 -4.14 13.66
N THR A 561 12.27 -3.03 13.35
CA THR A 561 13.70 -3.03 13.03
C THR A 561 14.59 -3.21 14.27
N ALA A 562 14.20 -2.71 15.45
CA ALA A 562 14.92 -2.86 16.72
C ALA A 562 14.65 -4.23 17.36
N LEU A 563 13.47 -4.83 17.16
CA LEU A 563 13.26 -6.23 17.52
C LEU A 563 14.11 -7.15 16.63
N GLY A 564 14.22 -6.84 15.33
CA GLY A 564 15.15 -7.52 14.42
C GLY A 564 16.64 -7.32 14.75
N LEU A 565 17.05 -6.11 15.12
CA LEU A 565 18.43 -5.80 15.53
C LEU A 565 18.79 -6.35 16.92
N MET A 566 17.87 -6.36 17.89
CA MET A 566 18.11 -6.99 19.19
C MET A 566 18.19 -8.52 19.10
N LEU A 567 17.39 -9.15 18.22
CA LEU A 567 17.52 -10.58 17.94
C LEU A 567 18.84 -10.89 17.22
N SER A 568 19.32 -9.99 16.35
CA SER A 568 20.63 -10.12 15.69
C SER A 568 21.81 -9.88 16.64
N MET A 569 21.72 -8.92 17.56
CA MET A 569 22.79 -8.60 18.52
C MET A 569 22.92 -9.67 19.61
N ASN A 570 21.80 -10.22 20.10
CA ASN A 570 21.84 -11.35 21.04
C ASN A 570 22.42 -12.63 20.41
N ALA A 571 22.22 -12.83 19.09
CA ALA A 571 22.84 -13.93 18.36
C ALA A 571 24.36 -13.72 18.21
N GLU A 572 24.81 -12.48 17.98
CA GLU A 572 26.23 -12.15 17.86
C GLU A 572 26.96 -12.20 19.21
N GLU A 573 26.31 -11.79 20.30
CA GLU A 573 26.83 -11.88 21.68
C GLU A 573 26.95 -13.34 22.11
N SER A 574 25.94 -14.18 21.82
CA SER A 574 25.96 -15.63 22.05
C SER A 574 27.10 -16.32 21.28
N LEU A 575 27.32 -15.92 20.02
CA LEU A 575 28.42 -16.43 19.20
C LEU A 575 29.79 -16.00 19.74
N ARG A 576 29.94 -14.77 20.24
CA ARG A 576 31.19 -14.28 20.83
C ARG A 576 31.51 -14.96 22.17
N VAL A 577 30.49 -15.26 22.98
CA VAL A 577 30.64 -16.02 24.23
C VAL A 577 31.04 -17.47 23.94
N GLN A 578 30.41 -18.12 22.94
CA GLN A 578 30.79 -19.48 22.53
C GLN A 578 32.20 -19.56 21.90
N LEU A 579 32.61 -18.54 21.15
CA LEU A 579 33.96 -18.47 20.58
C LEU A 579 35.05 -18.19 21.63
N ARG A 580 34.73 -17.44 22.70
CA ARG A 580 35.64 -17.26 23.85
C ARG A 580 35.78 -18.55 24.66
N ALA A 581 34.66 -19.24 24.92
CA ALA A 581 34.68 -20.54 25.60
C ALA A 581 35.54 -21.57 24.86
N ARG A 582 35.45 -21.65 23.52
CA ARG A 582 36.31 -22.54 22.70
C ARG A 582 37.78 -22.17 22.66
N ARG A 583 38.15 -20.92 23.01
CA ARG A 583 39.55 -20.46 23.00
C ARG A 583 40.25 -20.75 24.33
N GLU A 584 39.49 -20.84 25.42
CA GLU A 584 39.99 -21.20 26.75
C GLU A 584 40.07 -22.73 26.96
N GLU A 585 39.36 -23.51 26.13
CA GLU A 585 39.29 -24.98 26.24
C GLU A 585 40.34 -25.75 25.43
N LYS A 586 41.36 -25.09 24.87
CA LYS A 586 42.50 -25.78 24.23
C LYS A 586 43.66 -25.93 25.20
N PRO A 587 43.83 -27.07 25.91
CA PRO A 587 45.11 -27.40 26.50
C PRO A 587 46.10 -27.67 25.37
N GLY A 588 47.27 -27.02 25.44
CA GLY A 588 48.34 -27.20 24.47
C GLY A 588 48.72 -28.67 24.34
N LYS A 589 48.89 -29.13 23.09
CA LYS A 589 49.53 -30.41 22.79
C LYS A 589 50.79 -30.16 21.95
N PRO A 590 51.90 -30.87 22.26
CA PRO A 590 53.23 -30.56 21.73
C PRO A 590 53.45 -31.12 20.32
N ALA A 591 54.52 -30.64 19.68
CA ALA A 591 54.96 -30.95 18.33
C ALA A 591 55.22 -32.46 18.09
N PRO A 592 55.08 -32.96 16.85
CA PRO A 592 55.25 -34.38 16.57
C PRO A 592 56.73 -34.76 16.44
N GLU A 593 57.09 -35.82 17.17
CA GLU A 593 58.36 -36.53 17.12
C GLU A 593 58.42 -37.41 15.86
N ARG A 594 59.59 -37.41 15.20
CA ARG A 594 59.91 -38.31 14.07
C ARG A 594 60.10 -39.73 14.61
N THR A 595 59.52 -40.71 13.93
CA THR A 595 60.07 -42.09 13.92
C THR A 595 59.99 -42.69 12.52
N GLU A 596 61.11 -43.31 12.16
CA GLU A 596 61.47 -44.07 10.97
C GLU A 596 60.78 -45.44 10.88
N GLU A 597 60.78 -45.99 9.65
CA GLU A 597 60.74 -47.42 9.22
C GLU A 597 59.55 -48.29 9.69
N ALA A 598 58.97 -49.18 8.87
CA ALA A 598 59.46 -49.94 7.72
C ALA A 598 58.34 -50.20 6.68
#